data_AF-A0A0G1MI18-F1
#
_entry.id   AF-A0A0G1MI18-F1
#
_cell.length_a   1.000
_cell.length_b   1.000
_cell.length_c   1.000
_cell.angle_alpha   90.00
_cell.angle_beta   90.00
_cell.angle_gamma   90.00
#
_symmetry.space_group_name_H-M   'P 1'
#
loop_
_entity.id
_entity.type
_entity.pdbx_description
1 polymer ?
#
loop_
_entity_poly.entity_id
_entity_poly.type
_entity_poly.pdbx_seq_one_letter_code
_entity_poly.pdbx_strand_id
1 'polypeptide(L)'
;MIDYHYLVEDALTKIHHDLIREHFNKIEKSDAIFVANFEKNGVLGYIGGNTFLEIGLAFYLRKPIYLLNELPEKIGYQEELLAMQPVVIGEDWNKILN
;
A
#
# COMPACT_ATOMS: atom_id res chain seq x y z
N MET A 1 2.38 30.33 -10.11
CA MET A 1 2.22 29.08 -10.89
C MET A 1 3.27 28.13 -10.35
N ILE A 2 2.90 26.92 -9.91
CA ILE A 2 3.90 25.95 -9.43
C ILE A 2 4.62 25.43 -10.67
N ASP A 3 5.93 25.59 -10.71
CA ASP A 3 6.78 25.11 -11.79
C ASP A 3 7.06 23.61 -11.58
N TYR A 4 6.69 22.78 -12.56
CA TYR A 4 6.81 21.33 -12.52
C TYR A 4 7.82 20.80 -13.56
N HIS A 5 8.66 21.66 -14.17
CA HIS A 5 9.58 21.26 -15.24
C HIS A 5 10.55 20.12 -14.83
N TYR A 6 10.84 19.96 -13.54
CA TYR A 6 11.72 18.92 -13.01
C TYR A 6 11.01 17.57 -12.76
N LEU A 7 9.69 17.48 -12.94
CA LEU A 7 8.94 16.25 -12.71
C LEU A 7 9.02 15.28 -13.89
N VAL A 8 9.06 13.98 -13.57
CA VAL A 8 8.96 12.89 -14.55
C VAL A 8 7.53 12.75 -15.07
N GLU A 9 7.36 12.22 -16.28
CA GLU A 9 6.06 12.03 -16.95
C GLU A 9 5.03 11.30 -16.09
N ASP A 10 5.47 10.28 -15.34
CA ASP A 10 4.60 9.53 -14.41
C ASP A 10 4.06 10.40 -13.26
N ALA A 11 4.88 11.30 -12.71
CA ALA A 11 4.45 12.22 -11.67
C ALA A 11 3.44 13.25 -12.21
N LEU A 12 3.66 13.76 -13.42
CA LEU A 12 2.71 14.65 -14.10
C LEU A 12 1.37 13.95 -14.33
N THR A 13 1.40 12.70 -14.82
CA THR A 13 0.19 11.89 -15.03
C THR A 13 -0.60 11.72 -13.73
N LYS A 14 0.09 11.38 -12.63
CA LYS A 14 -0.54 11.25 -11.30
C LYS A 14 -1.18 12.55 -10.82
N ILE A 15 -0.54 13.70 -11.07
CA ILE A 15 -1.07 15.02 -10.71
C ILE A 15 -2.28 15.36 -11.58
N HIS A 16 -2.16 15.22 -12.90
CA HIS A 16 -3.22 15.59 -13.85
C HIS A 16 -4.51 14.80 -13.64
N HIS A 17 -4.39 13.52 -13.31
CA HIS A 17 -5.53 12.64 -13.08
C HIS A 17 -5.91 12.48 -11.61
N ASP A 18 -5.20 13.16 -10.69
CA ASP A 18 -5.39 13.06 -9.24
C ASP A 18 -5.42 11.62 -8.70
N LEU A 19 -4.55 10.78 -9.27
CA LEU A 19 -4.61 9.32 -9.08
C LEU A 19 -4.45 8.93 -7.61
N ILE A 20 -3.61 9.63 -6.85
CA ILE A 20 -3.41 9.33 -5.43
C ILE A 20 -4.73 9.49 -4.66
N ARG A 21 -5.50 10.57 -4.89
CA ARG A 21 -6.80 10.74 -4.24
C ARG A 21 -7.82 9.73 -4.73
N GLU A 22 -7.78 9.36 -6.01
CA GLU A 22 -8.64 8.30 -6.53
C GLU A 22 -8.41 6.96 -5.81
N HIS A 23 -7.16 6.56 -5.63
CA HIS A 23 -6.79 5.36 -4.88
C HIS A 23 -7.23 5.45 -3.41
N PHE A 24 -7.02 6.60 -2.77
CA PHE A 24 -7.43 6.82 -1.38
C PHE A 24 -8.95 6.73 -1.21
N ASN A 25 -9.72 7.29 -2.14
CA ASN A 25 -11.19 7.18 -2.14
C ASN A 25 -11.66 5.73 -2.29
N LYS A 26 -10.92 4.87 -3.00
CA LYS A 26 -11.24 3.44 -3.10
C LYS A 26 -11.03 2.73 -1.76
N ILE A 27 -9.94 3.05 -1.08
CA ILE A 27 -9.64 2.51 0.26
C ILE A 27 -10.69 2.99 1.26
N GLU A 28 -11.04 4.28 1.24
CA GLU A 28 -12.07 4.83 2.14
C GLU A 28 -13.41 4.11 2.02
N LYS A 29 -13.79 3.71 0.79
CA LYS A 29 -15.04 3.01 0.50
C LYS A 29 -15.00 1.49 0.72
N SER A 30 -13.82 0.89 0.92
CA SER A 30 -13.70 -0.57 1.10
C SER A 30 -13.84 -0.98 2.57
N ASP A 31 -14.17 -2.23 2.85
CA ASP A 31 -14.22 -2.72 4.24
C ASP A 31 -12.81 -3.03 4.78
N ALA A 32 -11.90 -3.45 3.91
CA ALA A 32 -10.51 -3.81 4.21
C ALA A 32 -9.62 -3.58 2.99
N ILE A 33 -8.31 -3.79 3.15
CA ILE A 33 -7.37 -3.91 2.03
C ILE A 33 -6.67 -5.27 2.04
N PHE A 34 -6.44 -5.83 0.86
CA PHE A 34 -5.60 -7.01 0.65
C PHE A 34 -4.42 -6.62 -0.26
N VAL A 35 -3.22 -6.65 0.30
CA VAL A 35 -2.00 -6.26 -0.39
C VAL A 35 -1.38 -7.50 -1.02
N ALA A 36 -1.48 -7.59 -2.35
CA ALA A 36 -0.85 -8.63 -3.14
C ALA A 36 0.64 -8.32 -3.35
N ASN A 37 1.42 -8.34 -2.26
CA ASN A 37 2.86 -8.06 -2.23
C ASN A 37 3.68 -9.22 -2.81
N PHE A 38 3.51 -9.47 -4.12
CA PHE A 38 4.31 -10.44 -4.87
C PHE A 38 5.80 -10.07 -4.86
N GLU A 39 6.63 -11.03 -5.25
CA GLU A 39 8.04 -10.76 -5.50
C GLU A 39 8.21 -9.69 -6.58
N LYS A 40 9.02 -8.67 -6.29
CA LYS A 40 9.39 -7.63 -7.25
C LYS A 40 10.82 -7.18 -6.96
N ASN A 41 11.60 -6.95 -8.01
CA ASN A 41 13.01 -6.56 -7.91
C ASN A 41 13.87 -7.54 -7.08
N GLY A 42 13.52 -8.84 -7.09
CA GLY A 42 14.20 -9.87 -6.29
C GLY A 42 13.90 -9.82 -4.79
N VAL A 43 12.86 -9.09 -4.39
CA VAL A 43 12.40 -8.98 -2.99
C VAL A 43 11.03 -9.64 -2.86
N LEU A 44 10.97 -10.80 -2.20
CA LEU A 44 9.71 -11.43 -1.82
C LEU A 44 8.99 -10.55 -0.79
N GLY A 45 7.67 -10.42 -0.93
CA GLY A 45 6.89 -9.56 -0.03
C GLY A 45 7.03 -8.06 -0.32
N TYR A 46 7.57 -7.68 -1.49
CA TYR A 46 7.90 -6.28 -1.81
C TYR A 46 6.74 -5.31 -1.57
N ILE A 47 7.04 -4.27 -0.80
CA ILE A 47 6.18 -3.09 -0.62
C ILE A 47 6.86 -1.91 -1.30
N GLY A 48 6.14 -1.18 -2.14
CA GLY A 48 6.61 0.06 -2.76
C GLY A 48 6.05 1.29 -2.06
N GLY A 49 6.57 2.48 -2.43
CA GLY A 49 6.14 3.74 -1.82
C GLY A 49 4.63 4.02 -1.91
N ASN A 50 3.99 3.71 -3.04
CA ASN A 50 2.53 3.85 -3.17
C ASN A 50 1.79 2.93 -2.20
N THR A 51 2.14 1.65 -2.19
CA THR A 51 1.52 0.65 -1.30
C THR A 51 1.74 0.99 0.17
N PHE A 52 2.90 1.52 0.54
CA PHE A 52 3.16 2.01 1.90
C PHE A 52 2.20 3.15 2.29
N LEU A 53 1.95 4.11 1.39
CA LEU A 53 0.97 5.18 1.63
C LEU A 53 -0.47 4.64 1.76
N GLU A 54 -0.84 3.68 0.93
CA GLU A 54 -2.16 3.03 0.95
C GLU A 54 -2.40 2.25 2.25
N ILE A 55 -1.39 1.50 2.72
CA ILE A 55 -1.41 0.83 4.03
C ILE A 55 -1.56 1.84 5.16
N GLY A 56 -0.78 2.93 5.13
CA GLY A 56 -0.86 4.00 6.14
C GLY A 56 -2.24 4.65 6.21
N LEU A 57 -2.89 4.88 5.06
CA LEU A 57 -4.25 5.38 5.02
C LEU A 57 -5.25 4.36 5.60
N ALA A 58 -5.15 3.09 5.22
CA ALA A 58 -6.02 2.04 5.75
C ALA A 58 -5.91 1.95 7.28
N PHE A 59 -4.68 2.03 7.81
CA PHE A 59 -4.42 2.08 9.25
C PHE A 59 -5.10 3.29 9.92
N TYR A 60 -4.93 4.49 9.37
CA TYR A 60 -5.58 5.70 9.89
C TYR A 60 -7.11 5.58 9.93
N LEU A 61 -7.69 4.97 8.89
CA LEU A 61 -9.14 4.71 8.78
C LEU A 61 -9.61 3.48 9.58
N ARG A 62 -8.72 2.82 10.33
CA ARG A 62 -8.99 1.60 11.11
C ARG A 62 -9.54 0.45 10.28
N LYS A 63 -9.12 0.34 9.01
CA LYS A 63 -9.50 -0.75 8.12
C LYS A 63 -8.55 -1.93 8.36
N PRO A 64 -9.03 -3.19 8.36
CA PRO A 64 -8.17 -4.35 8.37
C PRO A 64 -7.21 -4.35 7.17
N ILE A 65 -5.96 -4.73 7.43
CA ILE A 65 -4.89 -4.79 6.43
C ILE A 65 -4.44 -6.24 6.34
N TYR A 66 -4.65 -6.85 5.18
CA TYR A 66 -4.27 -8.23 4.91
C TYR A 66 -3.14 -8.30 3.88
N LEU A 67 -2.22 -9.25 4.03
CA LEU A 67 -1.09 -9.46 3.13
C LEU A 67 -1.12 -10.86 2.51
N LEU A 68 -0.67 -10.94 1.25
CA LEU A 68 -0.41 -12.20 0.57
C LEU A 68 0.87 -12.87 1.10
N ASN A 69 1.95 -12.11 1.23
CA ASN A 69 3.25 -12.60 1.69
C ASN A 69 3.67 -11.87 2.97
N GLU A 70 4.58 -12.49 3.71
CA GLU A 70 5.28 -11.86 4.83
C GLU A 70 5.95 -10.54 4.40
N LEU A 71 6.13 -9.63 5.34
CA LEU A 71 6.88 -8.39 5.11
C LEU A 71 8.35 -8.71 4.79
N PRO A 72 8.99 -7.92 3.91
CA PRO A 72 10.39 -8.15 3.55
C PRO A 72 11.30 -7.79 4.74
N GLU A 73 12.34 -8.60 4.98
CA GLU A 73 13.22 -8.44 6.15
C GLU A 73 14.08 -7.17 6.15
N LYS A 74 14.25 -6.51 5.00
CA LYS A 74 15.22 -5.40 4.85
C LYS A 74 14.65 -4.26 4.00
N ILE A 75 13.75 -3.49 4.60
CA ILE A 75 13.24 -2.23 4.03
C ILE A 75 13.39 -1.11 5.06
N GLY A 76 13.69 0.11 4.60
CA GLY A 76 13.99 1.25 5.47
C GLY A 76 12.80 1.81 6.25
N TYR A 77 11.64 1.16 6.18
CA TYR A 77 10.37 1.54 6.83
C TYR A 77 9.64 0.31 7.39
N GLN A 78 10.40 -0.73 7.76
CA GLN A 78 9.84 -1.99 8.27
C GLN A 78 9.15 -1.79 9.62
N GLU A 79 9.72 -0.95 10.50
CA GLU A 79 9.18 -0.67 11.83
C GLU A 79 7.78 -0.06 11.74
N GLU A 80 7.58 0.88 10.82
CA GLU A 80 6.29 1.50 10.56
C GLU A 80 5.27 0.48 10.04
N LEU A 81 5.66 -0.40 9.12
CA LEU A 81 4.77 -1.45 8.62
C LEU A 81 4.39 -2.45 9.72
N LEU A 82 5.33 -2.84 10.59
CA LEU A 82 5.04 -3.70 11.73
C LEU A 82 4.10 -3.02 12.74
N ALA A 83 4.30 -1.73 13.00
CA ALA A 83 3.45 -0.95 13.91
C ALA A 83 2.00 -0.82 13.41
N MET A 84 1.78 -0.83 12.09
CA MET A 84 0.46 -0.85 11.47
C MET A 84 -0.25 -2.21 11.60
N GLN A 85 0.45 -3.24 12.08
CA GLN A 85 -0.08 -4.58 12.41
C GLN A 85 -0.89 -5.24 11.27
N PRO A 86 -0.34 -5.36 10.05
CA PRO A 86 -0.98 -6.10 8.99
C PRO A 86 -1.00 -7.60 9.30
N VAL A 87 -2.01 -8.31 8.80
CA VAL A 87 -2.19 -9.75 9.01
C VAL A 87 -1.87 -10.50 7.72
N VAL A 88 -0.91 -11.42 7.76
CA VAL A 88 -0.58 -12.28 6.61
C VAL A 88 -1.58 -13.42 6.53
N ILE A 89 -2.38 -13.45 5.47
CA ILE A 89 -3.38 -14.48 5.23
C ILE A 89 -3.00 -15.42 4.08
N GLY A 90 -2.12 -14.97 3.18
CA GLY A 90 -1.79 -15.76 1.99
C GLY A 90 -2.98 -15.89 1.05
N GLU A 91 -3.16 -17.09 0.53
CA GLU A 91 -4.31 -17.45 -0.32
C GLU A 91 -5.48 -18.04 0.49
N ASP A 92 -5.33 -18.18 1.82
CA ASP A 92 -6.36 -18.73 2.70
C ASP A 92 -7.31 -17.63 3.18
N TRP A 93 -8.32 -17.36 2.37
CA TRP A 93 -9.36 -16.35 2.64
C TRP A 93 -10.18 -16.63 3.91
N ASN A 94 -10.15 -17.85 4.46
CA ASN A 94 -10.84 -18.15 5.73
C ASN A 94 -10.20 -17.44 6.93
N LYS A 95 -8.97 -16.93 6.77
CA LYS A 95 -8.29 -16.12 7.79
C LYS A 95 -8.78 -14.67 7.84
N ILE A 96 -9.60 -14.24 6.89
CA ILE A 96 -10.37 -13.00 7.01
C ILE A 96 -11.50 -13.28 8.00
N LEU A 97 -11.19 -13.14 9.28
CA LEU A 97 -12.18 -13.23 10.34
C LEU A 97 -12.76 -11.83 10.58
N ASN A 98 -14.09 -11.76 10.53
CA ASN A 98 -14.89 -10.65 11.05
C ASN A 98 -14.82 -10.60 12.58
#